data_AF-A0A8S3HUR0-F1
#
_entry.id   AF-A0A8S3HUR0-F1
#
_cell.length_a   1.000
_cell.length_b   1.000
_cell.length_c   1.000
_cell.angle_alpha   90.00
_cell.angle_beta   90.00
_cell.angle_gamma   90.00
#
_symmetry.space_group_name_H-M   'P 1'
#
loop_
_entity.id
_entity.type
_entity.pdbx_description
1 polymer ?
#
loop_
_entity_poly.entity_id
_entity_poly.type
_entity_poly.pdbx_seq_one_letter_code
_entity_poly.pdbx_strand_id
1 'polypeptide(L)'
;PKPHFIVSIIGGTKYFKMSAQLETNFINGVIEIIKEPNGWLITNGYNTGIVQVVGQAINKYKLSNFKKTNITAIGICKWGCIKDLESIINPPQEEATEKNFQSTYLVSHKTATVHEHGEWDLEKHHSHYLMLDDGTRHNYDTHDYRTRLIAHMARLNNDDDVFGMFTVCLVLSRVFFQISRLHFE
;
A
#
# COMPACT_ATOMS: atom_id res chain seq x y z
N PRO A 1 -9.32 -0.67 -13.58
CA PRO A 1 -9.28 -1.89 -14.44
C PRO A 1 -9.23 -3.12 -13.54
N LYS A 2 -9.80 -4.25 -13.95
CA LYS A 2 -9.78 -5.52 -13.18
C LYS A 2 -8.32 -6.00 -13.04
N PRO A 3 -7.80 -6.27 -11.83
CA PRO A 3 -6.41 -6.71 -11.67
C PRO A 3 -6.21 -8.13 -12.19
N HIS A 4 -5.14 -8.36 -12.93
CA HIS A 4 -4.72 -9.71 -13.33
C HIS A 4 -3.70 -10.28 -12.33
N PHE A 5 -2.92 -9.39 -11.70
CA PHE A 5 -1.91 -9.73 -10.71
C PHE A 5 -2.04 -8.80 -9.50
N ILE A 6 -2.05 -9.38 -8.30
CA ILE A 6 -1.95 -8.65 -7.04
C ILE A 6 -0.67 -9.07 -6.32
N VAL A 7 0.21 -8.11 -6.07
CA VAL A 7 1.31 -8.24 -5.13
C VAL A 7 0.89 -7.57 -3.83
N SER A 8 0.72 -8.35 -2.77
CA SER A 8 0.48 -7.82 -1.42
C SER A 8 1.75 -7.88 -0.59
N ILE A 9 2.17 -6.74 -0.05
CA ILE A 9 3.34 -6.65 0.82
C ILE A 9 2.88 -6.46 2.27
N ILE A 10 3.24 -7.42 3.11
CA ILE A 10 3.01 -7.42 4.55
C ILE A 10 4.36 -7.25 5.23
N GLY A 11 4.67 -6.05 5.69
CA GLY A 11 5.91 -5.75 6.39
C GLY A 11 5.63 -5.21 7.79
N GLY A 12 6.57 -5.41 8.71
CA GLY A 12 6.56 -4.71 9.98
C GLY A 12 6.73 -3.19 9.81
N THR A 13 6.20 -2.41 10.74
CA THR A 13 6.34 -0.93 10.80
C THR A 13 7.74 -0.47 11.19
N LYS A 14 8.57 -1.37 11.75
CA LYS A 14 9.96 -1.10 12.12
C LYS A 14 10.88 -1.29 10.92
N TYR A 15 11.93 -0.47 10.84
CA TYR A 15 12.97 -0.59 9.82
C TYR A 15 13.50 -2.04 9.77
N PHE A 16 13.31 -2.70 8.63
CA PHE A 16 13.76 -4.05 8.35
C PHE A 16 15.19 -4.00 7.84
N LYS A 17 16.09 -4.80 8.42
CA LYS A 17 17.48 -4.89 7.94
C LYS A 17 17.56 -5.96 6.85
N MET A 18 17.70 -5.53 5.61
CA MET A 18 17.98 -6.36 4.45
C MET A 18 19.40 -6.04 3.94
N SER A 19 20.10 -7.01 3.35
CA SER A 19 21.34 -6.69 2.62
C SER A 19 20.98 -5.88 1.37
N ALA A 20 21.87 -4.97 0.95
CA ALA A 20 21.61 -4.11 -0.22
C ALA A 20 21.31 -4.92 -1.50
N GLN A 21 21.96 -6.08 -1.66
CA GLN A 21 21.71 -6.98 -2.80
C GLN A 21 20.31 -7.61 -2.73
N LEU A 22 19.90 -8.11 -1.56
CA LEU A 22 18.58 -8.71 -1.39
C LEU A 22 17.47 -7.67 -1.56
N GLU A 23 17.70 -6.45 -1.07
CA GLU A 23 16.79 -5.32 -1.25
C GLU A 23 16.61 -4.97 -2.73
N THR A 24 17.72 -4.85 -3.46
CA THR A 24 17.70 -4.57 -4.89
C THR A 24 16.94 -5.65 -5.65
N ASN A 25 17.21 -6.92 -5.37
CA ASN A 25 16.54 -8.04 -6.03
C ASN A 25 15.04 -8.08 -5.71
N PHE A 26 14.69 -7.85 -4.45
CA PHE A 26 13.29 -7.76 -4.01
C PHE A 26 12.54 -6.64 -4.73
N ILE A 27 13.10 -5.42 -4.71
CA ILE A 27 12.50 -4.25 -5.36
C ILE A 27 12.31 -4.51 -6.86
N ASN A 28 13.36 -5.00 -7.53
CA ASN A 28 13.30 -5.26 -8.97
C ASN A 28 12.22 -6.29 -9.30
N GLY A 29 12.11 -7.37 -8.53
CA GLY A 29 11.06 -8.37 -8.70
C GLY A 29 9.65 -7.79 -8.51
N VAL A 30 9.45 -6.97 -7.48
CA VAL A 30 8.15 -6.30 -7.24
C VAL A 30 7.81 -5.36 -8.41
N ILE A 31 8.73 -4.49 -8.82
CA ILE A 31 8.51 -3.54 -9.92
C ILE A 31 8.21 -4.26 -11.23
N GLU A 32 8.91 -5.36 -11.52
CA GLU A 32 8.71 -6.15 -12.73
C GLU A 32 7.29 -6.73 -12.82
N ILE A 33 6.70 -7.14 -11.69
CA ILE A 33 5.34 -7.69 -11.66
C ILE A 33 4.30 -6.56 -11.78
N ILE A 34 4.45 -5.48 -11.01
CA ILE A 34 3.40 -4.45 -10.91
C ILE A 34 3.42 -3.43 -12.05
N LYS A 35 4.49 -3.41 -12.87
CA LYS A 35 4.53 -2.58 -14.09
C LYS A 35 3.69 -3.17 -15.23
N GLU A 36 3.38 -4.47 -15.16
CA GLU A 36 2.55 -5.12 -16.16
C GLU A 36 1.14 -4.50 -16.18
N PRO A 37 0.46 -4.50 -17.34
CA PRO A 37 -0.92 -4.05 -17.42
C PRO A 37 -1.78 -4.77 -16.37
N ASN A 38 -2.60 -4.01 -15.65
CA ASN A 38 -3.47 -4.53 -14.59
C ASN A 38 -2.73 -5.19 -13.40
N GLY A 39 -1.43 -4.93 -13.23
CA GLY A 39 -0.68 -5.28 -12.02
C GLY A 39 -0.96 -4.30 -10.89
N TRP A 40 -1.39 -4.82 -9.73
CA TRP A 40 -1.70 -4.03 -8.55
C TRP A 40 -0.73 -4.34 -7.41
N LEU A 41 -0.22 -3.28 -6.77
CA LEU A 41 0.46 -3.36 -5.49
C LEU A 41 -0.51 -3.01 -4.37
N ILE A 42 -0.58 -3.87 -3.34
CA ILE A 42 -1.34 -3.61 -2.12
C ILE A 42 -0.41 -3.60 -0.92
N THR A 43 -0.40 -2.50 -0.16
CA THR A 43 0.42 -2.33 1.06
C THR A 43 -0.43 -1.86 2.23
N ASN A 44 0.18 -1.55 3.37
CA ASN A 44 -0.49 -0.87 4.50
C ASN A 44 -0.62 0.66 4.31
N GLY A 45 -0.09 1.22 3.20
CA GLY A 45 -0.18 2.63 2.85
C GLY A 45 0.66 3.59 3.69
N TYR A 46 1.33 3.13 4.73
CA TYR A 46 2.13 3.97 5.62
C TYR A 46 3.57 4.09 5.13
N ASN A 47 4.16 5.28 5.30
CA ASN A 47 5.55 5.60 4.96
C ASN A 47 6.53 4.98 5.97
N THR A 48 6.55 3.65 6.06
CA THR A 48 7.33 2.88 7.03
C THR A 48 7.95 1.64 6.42
N GLY A 49 9.08 1.21 6.98
CA GLY A 49 9.73 -0.06 6.66
C GLY A 49 9.87 -0.29 5.16
N ILE A 50 9.45 -1.47 4.70
CA ILE A 50 9.55 -1.86 3.29
C ILE A 50 8.65 -1.03 2.36
N VAL A 51 7.52 -0.51 2.87
CA VAL A 51 6.54 0.22 2.05
C VAL A 51 7.14 1.52 1.52
N GLN A 52 7.95 2.19 2.34
CA GLN A 52 8.72 3.36 1.92
C GLN A 52 9.75 3.01 0.83
N VAL A 53 10.49 1.92 1.00
CA VAL A 53 11.51 1.46 0.04
C VAL A 53 10.87 1.17 -1.32
N VAL A 54 9.73 0.47 -1.32
CA VAL A 54 8.97 0.18 -2.55
C VAL A 54 8.39 1.46 -3.16
N GLY A 55 7.87 2.38 -2.36
CA GLY A 55 7.38 3.68 -2.83
C GLY A 55 8.45 4.49 -3.57
N GLN A 56 9.67 4.54 -3.04
CA GLN A 56 10.81 5.18 -3.70
C GLN A 56 11.16 4.50 -5.04
N ALA A 57 11.09 3.16 -5.09
CA ALA A 57 11.32 2.42 -6.33
C ALA A 57 10.25 2.69 -7.39
N ILE A 58 8.97 2.79 -6.99
CA ILE A 58 7.87 3.19 -7.86
C ILE A 58 8.14 4.58 -8.44
N ASN A 59 8.58 5.53 -7.61
CA ASN A 59 8.91 6.87 -8.06
C ASN A 59 10.05 6.86 -9.08
N LYS A 60 11.14 6.14 -8.78
CA LYS A 60 12.28 5.98 -9.69
C LYS A 60 11.86 5.38 -11.03
N TYR A 61 11.01 4.35 -11.00
CA TYR A 61 10.46 3.75 -12.20
C TYR A 61 9.63 4.76 -13.01
N LYS A 62 8.68 5.48 -12.38
CA LYS A 62 7.84 6.50 -13.02
C LYS A 62 8.68 7.61 -13.66
N LEU A 63 9.73 8.08 -13.00
CA LEU A 63 10.65 9.10 -13.53
C LEU A 63 11.49 8.59 -14.71
N SER A 64 11.85 7.30 -14.71
CA SER A 64 12.64 6.70 -15.78
C SER A 64 11.82 6.26 -17.00
N ASN A 65 10.51 6.03 -16.83
CA ASN A 65 9.69 5.45 -17.89
C ASN A 65 8.90 6.52 -18.67
N PHE A 66 9.42 6.89 -19.84
CA PHE A 66 8.80 7.84 -20.76
C PHE A 66 7.40 7.43 -21.25
N LYS A 67 7.06 6.14 -21.17
CA LYS A 67 5.79 5.59 -21.68
C LYS A 67 4.56 5.81 -20.77
N LYS A 68 4.69 6.55 -19.66
CA LYS A 68 3.59 6.83 -18.69
C LYS A 68 2.81 5.58 -18.26
N THR A 69 3.47 4.44 -18.10
CA THR A 69 2.81 3.26 -17.51
C THR A 69 2.39 3.59 -16.09
N ASN A 70 1.08 3.63 -15.85
CA ASN A 70 0.54 3.92 -14.53
C ASN A 70 0.60 2.67 -13.65
N ILE A 71 1.55 2.66 -12.71
CA ILE A 71 1.56 1.69 -11.61
C ILE A 71 0.35 1.97 -10.70
N THR A 72 -0.46 0.94 -10.46
CA THR A 72 -1.54 0.98 -9.47
C THR A 72 -1.00 0.48 -8.13
N ALA A 73 -0.82 1.40 -7.18
CA ALA A 73 -0.37 1.11 -5.83
C ALA A 73 -1.42 1.61 -4.83
N ILE A 74 -2.00 0.68 -4.06
CA ILE A 74 -3.11 0.89 -3.16
C ILE A 74 -2.64 0.69 -1.72
N GLY A 75 -2.70 1.75 -0.92
CA GLY A 75 -2.42 1.71 0.50
C GLY A 75 -3.69 1.42 1.29
N ILE A 76 -3.78 0.27 1.95
CA ILE A 76 -4.90 -0.02 2.86
C ILE A 76 -4.45 0.36 4.27
N CYS A 77 -4.89 1.53 4.71
CA CYS A 77 -4.51 2.12 5.99
C CYS A 77 -5.71 2.22 6.92
N LYS A 78 -5.48 2.17 8.22
CA LYS A 78 -6.50 2.52 9.20
C LYS A 78 -6.56 4.03 9.36
N TRP A 79 -7.78 4.57 9.28
CA TRP A 79 -8.10 5.98 9.44
C TRP A 79 -7.49 6.54 10.71
N GLY A 80 -7.84 6.00 11.88
CA GLY A 80 -7.37 6.49 13.18
C GLY A 80 -5.88 6.34 13.50
N CYS A 81 -5.08 5.86 12.54
CA CYS A 81 -3.62 5.74 12.62
C CYS A 81 -2.89 6.61 11.59
N ILE A 82 -3.61 7.41 10.79
CA ILE A 82 -3.01 8.37 9.87
C ILE A 82 -2.64 9.62 10.67
N LYS A 83 -1.42 10.10 10.49
CA LYS A 83 -0.97 11.35 11.10
C LYS A 83 -1.60 12.53 10.38
N ASP A 84 -1.88 13.64 11.08
CA ASP A 84 -2.42 14.88 10.52
C ASP A 84 -3.75 14.71 9.74
N LEU A 85 -4.62 13.79 10.21
CA LEU A 85 -5.92 13.48 9.61
C LEU A 85 -6.80 14.71 9.33
N GLU A 86 -6.76 15.71 10.20
CA GLU A 86 -7.56 16.93 10.05
C GLU A 86 -7.26 17.66 8.73
N SER A 87 -6.07 17.49 8.13
CA SER A 87 -5.70 18.09 6.84
C SER A 87 -6.39 17.46 5.63
N ILE A 88 -6.97 16.26 5.78
CA ILE A 88 -7.68 15.53 4.72
C ILE A 88 -9.19 15.40 4.98
N ILE A 89 -9.68 15.99 6.08
CA ILE A 89 -11.11 16.12 6.36
C ILE A 89 -11.58 17.43 5.76
N ASN A 90 -12.59 17.36 4.89
CA ASN A 90 -13.20 18.57 4.35
C ASN A 90 -13.92 19.34 5.46
N PRO A 91 -13.89 20.69 5.43
CA PRO A 91 -14.63 21.48 6.39
C PRO A 91 -16.14 21.19 6.29
N PRO A 92 -16.91 21.46 7.36
CA PRO A 92 -18.36 21.31 7.36
C PRO A 92 -19.02 22.02 6.16
N GLN A 93 -20.12 21.46 5.66
CA GLN A 93 -20.80 21.96 4.46
C GLN A 93 -21.24 23.44 4.56
N GLU A 94 -21.41 23.95 5.78
CA GLU A 94 -21.78 25.35 6.04
C GLU A 94 -20.67 26.35 5.65
N GLU A 95 -19.42 25.90 5.57
CA GLU A 95 -18.25 26.70 5.21
C GLU A 95 -17.76 26.43 3.77
N ALA A 96 -18.28 25.39 3.12
CA ALA A 96 -17.87 24.98 1.78
C ALA A 96 -18.67 25.73 0.71
N THR A 97 -18.09 26.79 0.16
CA THR A 97 -18.71 27.59 -0.92
C THR A 97 -18.80 26.84 -2.25
N GLU A 98 -17.99 25.80 -2.46
CA GLU A 98 -18.06 24.86 -3.59
C GLU A 98 -17.60 23.45 -3.16
N LYS A 99 -18.06 22.40 -3.84
CA LYS A 99 -17.58 21.01 -3.64
C LYS A 99 -16.17 20.84 -4.20
N ASN A 100 -15.17 21.43 -3.55
CA ASN A 100 -13.76 21.17 -3.84
C ASN A 100 -13.26 20.02 -2.95
N PHE A 101 -12.99 18.86 -3.54
CA PHE A 101 -12.46 17.68 -2.84
C PHE A 101 -10.92 17.64 -2.81
N GLN A 102 -10.26 18.74 -3.18
CA GLN A 102 -8.80 18.82 -3.16
C GLN A 102 -8.28 19.11 -1.74
N SER A 103 -7.69 18.10 -1.10
CA SER A 103 -6.97 18.24 0.18
C SER A 103 -5.46 18.25 -0.04
N THR A 104 -4.71 18.98 0.80
CA THR A 104 -3.24 18.93 0.82
C THR A 104 -2.75 18.23 2.07
N TYR A 105 -2.02 17.12 1.88
CA TYR A 105 -1.44 16.34 2.95
C TYR A 105 0.09 16.50 2.96
N LEU A 106 0.66 16.90 4.10
CA LEU A 106 2.10 17.08 4.23
C LEU A 106 2.74 15.82 4.84
N VAL A 107 3.62 15.19 4.06
CA VAL A 107 4.39 14.02 4.50
C VAL A 107 5.74 14.47 5.05
N SER A 108 6.12 14.01 6.24
CA SER A 108 7.44 14.31 6.80
C SER A 108 8.53 13.65 5.97
N HIS A 109 9.66 14.35 5.79
CA HIS A 109 10.85 13.78 5.18
C HIS A 109 11.59 12.79 6.10
N LYS A 110 11.26 12.76 7.39
CA LYS A 110 11.89 11.83 8.33
C LYS A 110 11.28 10.45 8.16
N THR A 111 12.13 9.45 7.91
CA THR A 111 11.81 8.05 8.12
C THR A 111 11.26 7.88 9.53
N ALA A 112 10.01 7.45 9.63
CA ALA A 112 9.33 7.12 10.88
C ALA A 112 10.06 5.98 11.61
N THR A 113 11.15 6.28 12.31
CA THR A 113 11.93 5.26 13.03
C THR A 113 11.23 4.84 14.32
N VAL A 114 10.48 5.74 14.95
CA VAL A 114 9.56 5.50 16.07
C VAL A 114 8.58 6.67 16.09
N HIS A 115 7.26 6.45 15.97
CA HIS A 115 6.27 7.48 16.28
C HIS A 115 5.69 7.21 17.67
N GLU A 116 5.70 8.26 18.50
CA GLU A 116 5.42 8.22 19.94
C GLU A 116 3.95 7.90 20.27
N HIS A 117 3.05 7.86 19.28
CA HIS A 117 1.60 7.75 19.53
C HIS A 117 0.84 6.80 18.57
N GLY A 118 1.50 5.91 17.84
CA GLY A 118 0.77 4.96 16.96
C GLY A 118 0.07 5.62 15.77
N GLU A 119 0.68 6.68 15.25
CA GLU A 119 0.29 7.37 14.01
C GLU A 119 1.42 7.31 13.00
N TRP A 120 1.09 7.31 11.71
CA TRP A 120 2.06 7.24 10.61
C TRP A 120 1.67 8.13 9.46
N ASP A 121 2.67 8.72 8.81
CA ASP A 121 2.49 9.42 7.54
C ASP A 121 2.09 8.44 6.43
N LEU A 122 1.29 8.89 5.46
CA LEU A 122 0.99 8.15 4.24
C LEU A 122 2.20 8.10 3.29
N GLU A 123 2.35 6.99 2.55
CA GLU A 123 3.42 6.82 1.58
C GLU A 123 3.06 7.49 0.23
N LYS A 124 3.60 8.69 0.02
CA LYS A 124 3.25 9.60 -1.08
C LYS A 124 3.33 9.07 -2.52
N HIS A 125 3.97 7.93 -2.79
CA HIS A 125 4.10 7.41 -4.16
C HIS A 125 3.02 6.36 -4.51
N HIS A 126 2.14 6.04 -3.55
CA HIS A 126 0.90 5.31 -3.80
C HIS A 126 -0.05 6.15 -4.67
N SER A 127 -0.85 5.48 -5.50
CA SER A 127 -1.83 6.15 -6.35
C SER A 127 -3.22 6.22 -5.71
N HIS A 128 -3.53 5.31 -4.79
CA HIS A 128 -4.82 5.25 -4.12
C HIS A 128 -4.65 4.83 -2.66
N TYR A 129 -5.63 5.22 -1.83
CA TYR A 129 -5.73 4.80 -0.44
C TYR A 129 -7.13 4.28 -0.15
N LEU A 130 -7.21 3.20 0.62
CA LEU A 130 -8.43 2.72 1.25
C LEU A 130 -8.26 2.91 2.76
N MET A 131 -9.05 3.83 3.31
CA MET A 131 -8.98 4.20 4.73
C MET A 131 -10.06 3.44 5.50
N LEU A 132 -9.63 2.57 6.41
CA LEU A 132 -10.49 1.73 7.24
C LEU A 132 -10.78 2.45 8.56
N ASP A 133 -12.04 2.73 8.83
CA ASP A 133 -12.47 3.33 10.09
C ASP A 133 -13.25 2.32 10.93
N ASP A 134 -12.86 2.17 12.19
CA ASP A 134 -13.54 1.37 13.21
C ASP A 134 -13.88 2.20 14.45
N GLY A 135 -13.79 3.53 14.36
CA GLY A 135 -14.04 4.46 15.44
C GLY A 135 -12.91 4.55 16.48
N THR A 136 -11.82 3.79 16.34
CA THR A 136 -10.69 3.82 17.28
C THR A 136 -9.51 4.63 16.73
N ARG A 137 -8.78 5.30 17.63
CA ARG A 137 -7.50 5.97 17.34
C ARG A 137 -6.33 5.10 17.83
N HIS A 138 -5.22 5.14 17.10
CA HIS A 138 -3.93 4.52 17.48
C HIS A 138 -3.92 2.99 17.60
N ASN A 139 -4.97 2.29 17.16
CA ASN A 139 -5.01 0.83 17.15
C ASN A 139 -4.61 0.28 15.77
N TYR A 140 -3.42 -0.27 15.62
CA TYR A 140 -2.86 -0.62 14.31
C TYR A 140 -3.43 -1.89 13.63
N ASP A 141 -4.22 -2.72 14.31
CA ASP A 141 -4.56 -4.03 13.76
C ASP A 141 -5.51 -3.93 12.54
N THR A 142 -4.99 -4.32 11.37
CA THR A 142 -5.65 -4.24 10.06
C THR A 142 -5.49 -5.51 9.24
N HIS A 143 -4.79 -6.53 9.78
CA HIS A 143 -4.37 -7.69 8.99
C HIS A 143 -5.55 -8.52 8.49
N ASP A 144 -6.59 -8.65 9.31
CA ASP A 144 -7.78 -9.42 8.98
C ASP A 144 -8.58 -8.80 7.80
N TYR A 145 -8.77 -7.48 7.80
CA TYR A 145 -9.48 -6.79 6.72
C TYR A 145 -8.77 -6.89 5.37
N ARG A 146 -7.45 -6.69 5.36
CA ARG A 146 -6.67 -6.79 4.12
C ARG A 146 -6.70 -8.21 3.55
N THR A 147 -6.55 -9.21 4.40
CA THR A 147 -6.56 -10.62 3.96
C THR A 147 -7.92 -10.98 3.35
N ARG A 148 -9.02 -10.61 4.01
CA ARG A 148 -10.38 -10.83 3.50
C ARG A 148 -10.65 -10.08 2.20
N LEU A 149 -10.19 -8.84 2.06
CA LEU A 149 -10.37 -8.06 0.82
C LEU A 149 -9.65 -8.73 -0.36
N ILE A 150 -8.38 -9.11 -0.17
CA ILE A 150 -7.59 -9.76 -1.21
C ILE A 150 -8.21 -11.11 -1.59
N ALA A 151 -8.66 -11.88 -0.59
CA ALA A 151 -9.38 -13.14 -0.82
C ALA A 151 -10.65 -12.95 -1.66
N HIS A 152 -11.42 -11.91 -1.33
CA HIS A 152 -12.64 -11.59 -2.06
C HIS A 152 -12.36 -11.16 -3.50
N MET A 153 -11.36 -10.31 -3.72
CA MET A 153 -10.91 -9.91 -5.07
C MET A 153 -10.45 -11.11 -5.91
N ALA A 154 -9.77 -12.08 -5.28
CA ALA A 154 -9.33 -13.29 -5.96
C ALA A 154 -10.50 -14.16 -6.43
N ARG A 155 -11.56 -14.26 -5.61
CA ARG A 155 -12.76 -15.02 -5.97
C ARG A 155 -13.54 -14.38 -7.13
N LEU A 156 -13.78 -13.07 -7.07
CA LEU A 156 -14.52 -12.34 -8.12
C LEU A 156 -13.86 -12.41 -9.51
N ASN A 157 -12.56 -12.69 -9.55
CA ASN A 157 -11.82 -12.74 -10.81
C ASN A 157 -11.78 -14.12 -11.45
N ASN A 158 -12.17 -15.18 -10.75
CA ASN A 158 -12.18 -16.55 -11.28
C ASN A 158 -13.42 -16.86 -12.15
N ASP A 159 -14.48 -16.04 -12.09
CA ASP A 159 -15.73 -16.32 -12.78
C ASP A 159 -15.72 -15.96 -14.29
N ASP A 160 -14.77 -15.12 -14.74
CA ASP A 160 -14.74 -14.61 -16.14
C ASP A 160 -13.44 -14.90 -16.91
N ASP A 161 -12.34 -15.28 -16.25
CA ASP A 161 -11.00 -15.27 -16.86
C ASP A 161 -10.35 -16.67 -16.83
N VAL A 162 -9.91 -17.16 -17.99
CA VAL A 162 -9.34 -18.52 -18.19
C VAL A 162 -8.08 -18.74 -17.35
N PHE A 163 -7.40 -17.66 -16.96
CA PHE A 163 -6.15 -17.70 -16.20
C PHE A 163 -6.31 -17.39 -14.71
N GLY A 164 -7.49 -16.91 -14.26
CA GLY A 164 -7.73 -16.49 -12.88
C GLY A 164 -6.82 -15.33 -12.40
N MET A 165 -7.16 -14.71 -11.28
CA MET A 165 -6.29 -13.67 -10.69
C MET A 165 -5.17 -14.28 -9.86
N PHE A 166 -3.92 -13.94 -10.18
CA PHE A 166 -2.77 -14.39 -9.40
C PHE A 166 -2.49 -13.43 -8.24
N THR A 167 -2.52 -13.97 -7.02
CA THR A 167 -2.17 -13.23 -5.80
C THR A 167 -0.88 -13.77 -5.21
N VAL A 168 0.08 -12.89 -4.96
CA VAL A 168 1.31 -13.19 -4.22
C VAL A 168 1.34 -12.35 -2.94
N CYS A 169 1.41 -13.01 -1.79
CA CYS A 169 1.60 -12.35 -0.51
C CYS A 169 3.05 -12.48 -0.06
N LEU A 170 3.74 -11.34 0.06
CA LEU A 170 5.13 -11.24 0.51
C LEU A 170 5.14 -10.78 1.96
N VAL A 171 5.45 -11.69 2.88
CA VAL A 171 5.59 -11.37 4.30
C VAL A 171 7.06 -11.12 4.63
N LEU A 172 7.36 -9.91 5.09
CA LEU A 172 8.68 -9.45 5.50
C LEU A 172 8.69 -9.19 7.01
N SER A 173 9.18 -10.17 7.77
CA SER A 173 9.41 -10.05 9.21
C SER A 173 10.89 -10.22 9.53
N ARG A 174 11.31 -9.85 10.74
CA ARG A 174 12.70 -9.99 11.22
C ARG A 174 13.27 -11.41 11.14
N VAL A 175 12.46 -12.43 10.85
CA VAL A 175 12.86 -13.84 10.91
C VAL A 175 12.53 -14.64 9.64
N PHE A 176 11.59 -14.21 8.78
CA PHE A 176 11.20 -14.99 7.59
C PHE A 176 10.79 -14.10 6.40
N PHE A 177 11.27 -14.50 5.22
CA PHE A 177 10.66 -14.19 3.92
C PHE A 177 9.78 -15.38 3.55
N GLN A 178 8.46 -15.21 3.52
CA GLN A 178 7.56 -16.26 3.06
C GLN A 178 6.81 -15.77 1.83
N ILE A 179 7.06 -16.42 0.69
CA ILE A 179 6.17 -16.35 -0.46
C ILE A 179 5.03 -17.30 -0.16
N SER A 180 3.88 -16.76 0.25
CA SER A 180 2.67 -17.57 0.36
C SER A 180 1.85 -17.36 -0.90
N ARG A 181 1.67 -18.44 -1.68
CA ARG A 181 0.56 -18.49 -2.62
C ARG A 181 -0.68 -18.68 -1.76
N LEU A 182 -1.53 -17.66 -1.69
CA LEU A 182 -2.81 -17.80 -1.02
C LEU A 182 -3.66 -18.75 -1.87
N HIS A 183 -3.78 -20.00 -1.44
CA HIS A 183 -4.81 -20.91 -1.93
C HIS A 183 -6.06 -20.63 -1.12
N PHE A 184 -7.10 -20.16 -1.81
CA PHE A 184 -8.42 -20.01 -1.24
C PHE A 184 -9.22 -21.23 -1.65
N GLU A 185 -9.58 -22.06 -0.67
CA GLU A 185 -10.64 -23.06 -0.81
C GLU A 185 -12.02 -22.38 -0.95
#